data_AF-A0A7Y0ZEP4-F1
#
_entry.id   AF-A0A7Y0ZEP4-F1
#
_cell.length_a   1.000
_cell.length_b   1.000
_cell.length_c   1.000
_cell.angle_alpha   90.00
_cell.angle_beta   90.00
_cell.angle_gamma   90.00
#
_symmetry.space_group_name_H-M   'P 1'
#
loop_
_entity.id
_entity.type
_entity.pdbx_description
1 polymer ?
#
loop_
_entity_poly.entity_id
_entity_poly.type
_entity_poly.pdbx_seq_one_letter_code
_entity_poly.pdbx_strand_id
1 'polypeptide(L)'
;MSINAFPSLTVVAQCVQATVVISASHPTLGPVYWCFVDGSDHNAPDCYTLTTNLEDAMTLRKGWREGIMAWSHRDHMTKLMLDSEQFQQEHDIDETKACTWSTTTTLGGVLKSLQRRSGQDVDAFTAWLTSAAWLDVEAPGAALDFPQSFVSPQLQDFPIWQRLQA
;
A
#
# COMPACT_ATOMS: atom_id res chain seq x y z
N MET A 1 8.44 7.39 60.91
CA MET A 1 7.51 6.94 59.85
C MET A 1 7.84 7.73 58.59
N SER A 2 8.63 7.17 57.67
CA SER A 2 8.88 7.78 56.36
C SER A 2 8.07 7.04 55.31
N ILE A 3 7.24 7.80 54.61
CA ILE A 3 6.31 7.34 53.59
C ILE A 3 7.10 7.16 52.30
N ASN A 4 7.16 5.93 51.80
CA ASN A 4 7.75 5.61 50.50
C ASN A 4 6.97 6.32 49.40
N ALA A 5 7.57 7.33 48.77
CA ALA A 5 7.07 7.89 47.52
C ALA A 5 7.66 7.07 46.36
N PHE A 6 6.90 6.12 45.84
CA PHE A 6 7.21 5.49 44.56
C PHE A 6 6.87 6.48 43.43
N PRO A 7 7.81 6.82 42.54
CA PRO A 7 7.46 7.62 41.36
C PRO A 7 6.62 6.77 40.40
N SER A 8 5.46 7.30 40.03
CA SER A 8 4.54 6.73 39.05
C SER A 8 5.22 6.63 37.68
N LEU A 9 5.33 5.41 37.16
CA LEU A 9 5.80 5.13 35.80
C LEU A 9 4.73 5.56 34.79
N THR A 10 4.97 6.67 34.08
CA THR A 10 4.20 7.00 32.88
C THR A 10 4.71 6.14 31.73
N VAL A 11 3.99 5.08 31.39
CA VAL A 11 4.24 4.28 30.19
C VAL A 11 3.84 5.11 28.97
N VAL A 12 4.82 5.60 28.22
CA VAL A 12 4.57 6.11 26.86
C VAL A 12 4.49 4.89 25.95
N ALA A 13 3.27 4.41 25.70
CA ALA A 13 3.05 3.40 24.69
C ALA A 13 3.42 3.98 23.32
N GLN A 14 4.55 3.56 22.75
CA GLN A 14 4.73 3.66 21.30
C GLN A 14 3.71 2.70 20.68
N CYS A 15 2.58 3.24 20.22
CA CYS A 15 1.65 2.49 19.40
C CYS A 15 2.39 2.06 18.14
N VAL A 16 2.87 0.82 18.10
CA VAL A 16 3.21 0.15 16.84
C VAL A 16 1.90 0.09 16.06
N GLN A 17 1.75 1.01 15.10
CA GLN A 17 0.54 1.09 14.31
C GLN A 17 0.49 -0.14 13.41
N ALA A 18 -0.53 -0.98 13.60
CA ALA A 18 -0.78 -2.13 12.74
C ALA A 18 -0.73 -1.69 11.27
N THR A 19 -0.11 -2.51 10.44
CA THR A 19 0.02 -2.25 9.01
C THR A 19 -0.89 -3.17 8.19
N VAL A 20 -1.28 -2.71 7.01
CA VAL A 20 -2.14 -3.41 6.07
C VAL A 20 -1.52 -3.42 4.69
N VAL A 21 -1.75 -4.50 3.96
CA VAL A 21 -1.55 -4.59 2.52
C VAL A 21 -2.90 -4.52 1.83
N ILE A 22 -2.94 -4.02 0.59
CA ILE A 22 -4.18 -3.96 -0.18
C ILE A 22 -4.19 -5.17 -1.10
N SER A 23 -5.18 -6.05 -0.92
CA SER A 23 -5.27 -7.32 -1.63
C SER A 23 -6.63 -7.55 -2.26
N ALA A 24 -6.62 -8.19 -3.43
CA ALA A 24 -7.78 -8.84 -4.03
C ALA A 24 -7.51 -10.34 -4.20
N SER A 25 -8.55 -11.15 -4.00
CA SER A 25 -8.47 -12.59 -4.28
C SER A 25 -8.79 -12.84 -5.75
N HIS A 26 -7.86 -13.47 -6.46
CA HIS A 26 -8.05 -13.95 -7.81
C HIS A 26 -8.33 -15.46 -7.80
N PRO A 27 -9.31 -15.99 -8.57
CA PRO A 27 -9.66 -17.41 -8.59
C PRO A 27 -8.47 -18.37 -8.83
N THR A 28 -7.63 -18.09 -9.84
CA THR A 28 -6.45 -18.89 -10.18
C THR A 28 -5.17 -18.45 -9.47
N LEU A 29 -4.88 -17.15 -9.42
CA LEU A 29 -3.60 -16.64 -8.90
C LEU A 29 -3.51 -16.62 -7.37
N GLY A 30 -4.64 -16.77 -6.67
CA GLY A 30 -4.70 -16.54 -5.23
C GLY A 30 -4.66 -15.03 -4.91
N PRO A 31 -4.02 -14.62 -3.80
CA PRO A 31 -3.97 -13.21 -3.44
C PRO A 31 -3.08 -12.42 -4.40
N VAL A 32 -3.60 -11.29 -4.86
CA VAL A 32 -2.89 -10.28 -5.63
C VAL A 32 -2.86 -9.01 -4.81
N TYR A 33 -1.72 -8.33 -4.76
CA TYR A 33 -1.47 -7.17 -3.92
C TYR A 33 -1.15 -5.94 -4.75
N TRP A 34 -1.48 -4.76 -4.22
CA TRP A 34 -0.92 -3.50 -4.72
C TRP A 34 0.58 -3.47 -4.46
N CYS A 35 1.33 -2.99 -5.45
CA CYS A 35 2.77 -2.77 -5.38
C CYS A 35 3.09 -1.37 -5.91
N PHE A 36 4.01 -0.68 -5.24
CA PHE A 36 4.49 0.63 -5.64
C PHE A 36 6.01 0.59 -5.68
N VAL A 37 6.58 0.95 -6.83
CA VAL A 37 8.03 1.03 -7.04
C VAL A 37 8.40 2.49 -7.19
N ASP A 38 9.16 2.99 -6.22
CA ASP A 38 9.74 4.33 -6.27
C ASP A 38 10.91 4.34 -7.26
N GLY A 39 10.76 5.12 -8.33
CA GLY A 39 11.75 5.23 -9.40
C GLY A 39 12.78 6.34 -9.16
N SER A 40 12.63 7.14 -8.10
CA SER A 40 13.36 8.39 -7.89
C SER A 40 14.88 8.22 -7.84
N ASP A 41 15.37 7.15 -7.20
CA ASP A 41 16.80 6.82 -7.10
C ASP A 41 17.48 6.57 -8.46
N HIS A 42 16.68 6.23 -9.48
CA HIS A 42 17.14 5.94 -10.83
C HIS A 42 16.72 7.02 -11.85
N ASN A 43 16.16 8.13 -11.38
CA ASN A 43 15.52 9.14 -12.24
C ASN A 43 14.47 8.50 -13.18
N ALA A 44 13.80 7.46 -12.68
CA ALA A 44 12.74 6.72 -13.35
C ALA A 44 11.36 7.16 -12.80
N PRO A 45 10.28 7.01 -13.57
CA PRO A 45 8.95 7.30 -13.06
C PRO A 45 8.53 6.30 -11.97
N ASP A 46 7.73 6.79 -11.03
CA ASP A 46 7.06 5.93 -10.06
C ASP A 46 6.12 4.96 -10.77
N CYS A 47 6.19 3.68 -10.40
CA CYS A 47 5.36 2.65 -11.01
C CYS A 47 4.31 2.14 -10.00
N TYR A 48 3.04 2.28 -10.38
CA TYR A 48 1.92 1.64 -9.69
C TYR A 48 1.66 0.31 -10.38
N THR A 49 1.82 -0.80 -9.66
CA THR A 49 1.69 -2.13 -10.25
C THR A 49 1.02 -3.11 -9.28
N LEU A 50 1.02 -4.39 -9.65
CA LEU A 50 0.47 -5.49 -8.88
C LEU A 50 1.51 -6.59 -8.69
N THR A 51 1.37 -7.38 -7.63
CA THR A 51 2.25 -8.52 -7.37
C THR A 51 1.49 -9.68 -6.75
N THR A 52 1.97 -10.90 -6.93
CA THR A 52 1.53 -12.07 -6.15
C THR A 52 2.48 -12.38 -4.99
N ASN A 53 3.59 -11.65 -4.87
CA ASN A 53 4.53 -11.78 -3.78
C ASN A 53 4.19 -10.79 -2.67
N LEU A 54 4.00 -11.29 -1.46
CA LEU A 54 3.64 -10.46 -0.31
C LEU A 54 4.80 -9.57 0.16
N GLU A 55 6.04 -9.99 -0.05
CA GLU A 55 7.23 -9.21 0.34
C GLU A 55 7.38 -7.92 -0.49
N ASP A 56 6.88 -7.94 -1.72
CA ASP A 56 6.87 -6.78 -2.64
C ASP A 56 5.59 -5.94 -2.50
N ALA A 57 4.66 -6.35 -1.63
CA ALA A 57 3.39 -5.67 -1.46
C ALA A 57 3.57 -4.32 -0.76
N MET A 58 2.90 -3.30 -1.31
CA MET A 58 2.84 -1.99 -0.68
C MET A 58 2.13 -2.12 0.67
N THR A 59 2.82 -1.66 1.72
CA THR A 59 2.33 -1.71 3.10
C THR A 59 1.96 -0.31 3.57
N LEU A 60 0.74 -0.14 4.04
CA LEU A 60 0.21 1.12 4.58
C LEU A 60 -0.17 0.96 6.05
N ARG A 61 -0.30 2.08 6.77
CA ARG A 61 -0.81 2.07 8.15
C ARG A 61 -2.30 1.72 8.16
N LYS A 62 -2.78 1.00 9.17
CA LYS A 62 -4.21 0.76 9.38
C LYS A 62 -4.95 2.10 9.47
N GLY A 63 -6.07 2.23 8.76
CA GLY A 63 -6.81 3.49 8.64
C GLY A 63 -6.25 4.48 7.62
N TRP A 64 -5.33 4.06 6.74
CA TRP A 64 -4.72 4.95 5.72
C TRP A 64 -5.73 5.70 4.85
N ARG A 65 -6.92 5.14 4.66
CA ARG A 65 -8.00 5.68 3.81
C ARG A 65 -8.58 7.02 4.28
N GLU A 66 -8.29 7.44 5.51
CA GLU A 66 -8.81 8.70 6.09
C GLU A 66 -7.77 9.83 6.14
N GLY A 67 -6.50 9.54 5.80
CA GLY A 67 -5.38 10.47 5.99
C GLY A 67 -4.69 10.92 4.70
N ILE A 68 -3.49 11.50 4.85
CA ILE A 68 -2.65 11.94 3.72
C ILE A 68 -2.30 10.78 2.78
N MET A 69 -2.16 9.56 3.31
CA MET A 69 -1.89 8.38 2.50
C MET A 69 -3.07 8.01 1.58
N ALA A 70 -4.30 8.35 1.97
CA ALA A 70 -5.46 8.22 1.08
C ALA A 70 -5.28 9.08 -0.17
N TRP A 71 -4.80 10.31 -0.02
CA TRP A 71 -4.57 11.19 -1.17
C TRP A 71 -3.51 10.62 -2.13
N SER A 72 -2.43 10.05 -1.61
CA SER A 72 -1.36 9.48 -2.44
C SER A 72 -1.79 8.23 -3.20
N HIS A 73 -2.55 7.33 -2.56
CA HIS A 73 -2.76 5.96 -3.04
C HIS A 73 -4.22 5.61 -3.39
N ARG A 74 -5.22 6.47 -3.16
CA ARG A 74 -6.63 6.16 -3.51
C ARG A 74 -6.84 5.87 -4.99
N ASP A 75 -6.03 6.48 -5.85
CA ASP A 75 -6.14 6.37 -7.31
C ASP A 75 -5.19 5.29 -7.88
N HIS A 76 -4.70 4.35 -7.06
CA HIS A 76 -3.73 3.31 -7.46
C HIS A 76 -4.13 2.57 -8.74
N MET A 77 -5.36 2.04 -8.78
CA MET A 77 -5.86 1.28 -9.93
C MET A 77 -6.00 2.16 -11.18
N THR A 78 -6.46 3.41 -11.01
CA THR A 78 -6.54 4.37 -12.11
C THR A 78 -5.15 4.67 -12.68
N LYS A 79 -4.16 4.92 -11.82
CA LYS A 79 -2.76 5.17 -12.24
C LYS A 79 -2.16 3.97 -12.97
N LEU A 80 -2.39 2.75 -12.45
CA LEU A 80 -2.02 1.50 -13.12
C LEU A 80 -2.64 1.38 -14.52
N MET A 81 -3.92 1.73 -14.69
CA MET A 81 -4.62 1.65 -15.97
C MET A 81 -4.26 2.79 -16.94
N LEU A 82 -3.66 3.87 -16.47
CA LEU A 82 -3.14 4.97 -17.30
C LEU A 82 -1.69 4.75 -17.74
N ASP A 83 -1.00 3.77 -17.17
CA ASP A 83 0.34 3.39 -17.58
C ASP A 83 0.28 2.62 -18.91
N SER A 84 0.67 3.27 -20.00
CA SER A 84 0.63 2.69 -21.35
C SER A 84 1.58 1.50 -21.53
N GLU A 85 2.57 1.31 -20.65
CA GLU A 85 3.44 0.12 -20.69
C GLU A 85 2.76 -1.11 -20.06
N GLN A 86 1.75 -0.89 -19.22
CA GLN A 86 0.99 -1.95 -18.53
C GLN A 86 -0.39 -2.17 -19.17
N PHE A 87 -1.08 -1.10 -19.55
CA PHE A 87 -2.47 -1.10 -19.99
C PHE A 87 -2.69 -0.10 -21.12
N GLN A 88 -3.08 -0.59 -22.29
CA GLN A 88 -3.44 0.23 -23.44
C GLN A 88 -4.83 -0.14 -23.93
N GLN A 89 -5.68 0.85 -24.12
CA GLN A 89 -7.03 0.68 -24.65
C GLN A 89 -7.19 1.50 -25.92
N GLU A 90 -7.54 0.84 -27.01
CA GLU A 90 -7.76 1.44 -28.31
C GLU A 90 -9.25 1.33 -28.67
N HIS A 91 -9.80 2.42 -29.19
CA HIS A 91 -11.18 2.48 -29.64
C HIS A 91 -11.21 2.62 -31.15
N ASP A 92 -11.88 1.69 -31.82
CA ASP A 92 -12.02 1.70 -33.27
C ASP A 92 -13.50 1.67 -33.65
N ILE A 93 -13.86 2.32 -34.75
CA ILE A 93 -15.23 2.35 -35.27
C ILE A 93 -15.38 1.15 -36.20
N ASP A 94 -16.29 0.23 -35.85
CA ASP A 94 -16.64 -0.85 -36.75
C ASP A 94 -17.58 -0.30 -37.84
N GLU A 95 -16.98 0.15 -38.95
CA GLU A 95 -17.70 0.64 -40.13
C GLU A 95 -18.57 -0.45 -40.79
N THR A 96 -18.33 -1.73 -40.49
CA THR A 96 -19.08 -2.87 -41.06
C THR A 96 -20.32 -3.24 -40.26
N LYS A 97 -20.42 -2.81 -38.99
CA LYS A 97 -21.57 -3.03 -38.12
C LYS A 97 -22.09 -1.70 -37.57
N ALA A 98 -22.99 -1.07 -38.34
CA ALA A 98 -23.88 0.02 -37.90
C ALA A 98 -23.35 0.87 -36.73
N CYS A 99 -22.25 1.61 -36.94
CA CYS A 99 -21.70 2.56 -35.97
C CYS A 99 -21.48 1.97 -34.56
N THR A 100 -21.00 0.73 -34.47
CA THR A 100 -20.63 0.14 -33.18
C THR A 100 -19.17 0.44 -32.88
N TRP A 101 -18.87 1.01 -31.72
CA TRP A 101 -17.49 1.15 -31.25
C TRP A 101 -16.97 -0.20 -30.77
N SER A 102 -15.82 -0.62 -31.29
CA SER A 102 -15.04 -1.72 -30.74
C SER A 102 -13.96 -1.15 -29.81
N THR A 103 -13.66 -1.88 -28.74
CA THR A 103 -12.62 -1.52 -27.80
C THR A 103 -11.67 -2.70 -27.70
N THR A 104 -10.39 -2.47 -27.98
CA THR A 104 -9.34 -3.48 -27.86
C THR A 104 -8.43 -3.10 -26.71
N THR A 105 -8.31 -3.99 -25.73
CA THR A 105 -7.37 -3.83 -24.63
C THR A 105 -6.12 -4.66 -24.88
N THR A 106 -4.95 -4.05 -24.71
CA THR A 106 -3.64 -4.70 -24.74
C THR A 106 -2.99 -4.56 -23.37
N LEU A 107 -2.55 -5.69 -22.81
CA LEU A 107 -1.81 -5.72 -21.55
C LEU A 107 -0.31 -5.87 -21.83
N GLY A 108 0.48 -5.09 -21.11
CA GLY A 108 1.95 -5.14 -21.10
C GLY A 108 2.50 -5.47 -19.71
N GLY A 109 3.83 -5.44 -19.60
CA GLY A 109 4.57 -5.59 -18.35
C GLY A 109 4.11 -6.73 -17.42
N VAL A 110 3.83 -6.35 -16.18
CA VAL A 110 3.42 -7.27 -15.11
C VAL A 110 1.98 -7.72 -15.31
N LEU A 111 1.08 -6.85 -15.79
CA LEU A 111 -0.31 -7.21 -16.06
C LEU A 111 -0.44 -8.34 -17.08
N LYS A 112 0.33 -8.30 -18.16
CA LYS A 112 0.39 -9.39 -19.15
C LYS A 112 0.86 -10.70 -18.54
N SER A 113 1.83 -10.63 -17.63
CA SER A 113 2.36 -11.81 -16.95
C SER A 113 1.36 -12.43 -15.99
N LEU A 114 0.63 -11.60 -15.23
CA LEU A 114 -0.46 -12.02 -14.35
C LEU A 114 -1.63 -12.61 -15.14
N GLN A 115 -2.07 -11.95 -16.22
CA GLN A 115 -3.12 -12.45 -17.10
C GLN A 115 -2.76 -13.82 -17.70
N ARG A 116 -1.54 -14.00 -18.20
CA ARG A 116 -1.10 -15.31 -18.73
C ARG A 116 -1.13 -16.40 -17.67
N ARG A 117 -0.69 -16.09 -16.44
CA ARG A 117 -0.69 -17.02 -15.31
C ARG A 117 -2.10 -17.31 -14.81
N SER A 118 -3.05 -16.39 -14.96
CA SER A 118 -4.42 -16.59 -14.52
C SER A 118 -5.21 -17.53 -15.42
N GLY A 119 -4.79 -17.66 -16.69
CA GLY A 119 -5.44 -18.45 -17.72
C GLY A 119 -6.71 -17.79 -18.29
N GLN A 120 -7.06 -16.59 -17.84
CA GLN A 120 -8.14 -15.80 -18.43
C GLN A 120 -7.67 -15.17 -19.74
N ASP A 121 -8.58 -14.83 -20.64
CA ASP A 121 -8.27 -13.89 -21.72
C ASP A 121 -8.12 -12.45 -21.19
N VAL A 122 -7.76 -11.51 -22.08
CA VAL A 122 -7.50 -10.12 -21.70
C VAL A 122 -8.76 -9.43 -21.17
N ASP A 123 -9.92 -9.68 -21.77
CA ASP A 123 -11.17 -9.03 -21.39
C ASP A 123 -11.66 -9.53 -20.04
N ALA A 124 -11.61 -10.84 -19.80
CA ALA A 124 -11.97 -11.46 -18.53
C ALA A 124 -11.02 -11.03 -17.40
N PHE A 125 -9.71 -10.93 -17.68
CA PHE A 125 -8.74 -10.43 -16.71
C PHE A 125 -8.96 -8.95 -16.40
N THR A 126 -9.25 -8.12 -17.41
CA THR A 126 -9.54 -6.68 -17.24
C THR A 126 -10.86 -6.47 -16.48
N ALA A 127 -11.88 -7.28 -16.77
CA ALA A 127 -13.13 -7.28 -16.03
C ALA A 127 -12.89 -7.62 -14.55
N TRP A 128 -12.10 -8.66 -14.27
CA TRP A 128 -11.70 -8.97 -12.89
C TRP A 128 -10.93 -7.82 -12.25
N LEU A 129 -9.93 -7.25 -12.94
CA LEU A 129 -9.09 -6.17 -12.43
C LEU A 129 -9.91 -4.95 -11.99
N THR A 130 -10.95 -4.62 -12.75
CA THR A 130 -11.85 -3.48 -12.51
C THR A 130 -12.96 -3.78 -11.49
N SER A 131 -13.45 -5.02 -11.41
CA SER A 131 -14.53 -5.40 -10.50
C SER A 131 -14.07 -6.02 -9.19
N ALA A 132 -12.78 -6.34 -9.04
CA ALA A 132 -12.25 -7.00 -7.86
C ALA A 132 -12.42 -6.15 -6.60
N ALA A 133 -12.78 -6.82 -5.49
CA ALA A 133 -12.83 -6.18 -4.19
C ALA A 133 -11.40 -6.06 -3.62
N TRP A 134 -10.83 -4.86 -3.69
CA TRP A 134 -9.53 -4.52 -3.12
C TRP A 134 -9.67 -4.14 -1.65
N LEU A 135 -9.25 -5.04 -0.76
CA LEU A 135 -9.46 -4.95 0.68
C LEU A 135 -8.16 -4.71 1.44
N ASP A 136 -8.26 -4.05 2.58
CA ASP A 136 -7.14 -3.90 3.52
C ASP A 136 -7.01 -5.20 4.34
N VAL A 137 -5.88 -5.90 4.17
CA VAL A 137 -5.56 -7.16 4.86
C VAL A 137 -4.37 -6.91 5.79
N GLU A 138 -4.42 -7.42 7.02
CA GLU A 138 -3.32 -7.24 7.98
C GLU A 138 -2.03 -7.91 7.46
N ALA A 139 -0.93 -7.17 7.45
CA ALA A 139 0.35 -7.68 6.98
C ALA A 139 0.93 -8.71 7.98
N PRO A 140 1.45 -9.87 7.54
CA PRO A 140 2.11 -10.80 8.44
C PRO A 140 3.37 -10.15 9.01
N GLY A 141 3.51 -10.18 10.34
CA GLY A 141 4.51 -9.39 11.07
C GLY A 141 3.93 -8.16 11.77
N ALA A 142 2.66 -7.81 11.54
CA ALA A 142 1.91 -6.88 12.41
C ALA A 142 1.50 -7.52 13.75
N ALA A 143 2.06 -8.70 14.07
CA ALA A 143 2.03 -9.22 15.43
C ALA A 143 2.72 -8.21 16.33
N LEU A 144 1.95 -7.68 17.27
CA LEU A 144 2.36 -6.79 18.34
C LEU A 144 3.71 -7.24 18.91
N ASP A 145 4.80 -6.61 18.48
CA ASP A 145 5.95 -6.47 19.34
C ASP A 145 5.47 -5.59 20.48
N PHE A 146 5.04 -6.22 21.57
CA PHE A 146 4.86 -5.53 22.84
C PHE A 146 6.15 -4.76 23.07
N PRO A 147 6.10 -3.43 23.34
CA PRO A 147 7.33 -2.71 23.59
C PRO A 147 7.98 -3.36 24.81
N GLN A 148 9.19 -3.92 24.62
CA GLN A 148 10.12 -4.02 25.73
C GLN A 148 10.17 -2.61 26.31
N SER A 149 9.64 -2.47 27.52
CA SER A 149 9.54 -1.22 28.23
C SER A 149 10.91 -0.54 28.22
N PHE A 150 11.08 0.44 27.34
CA PHE A 150 12.23 1.31 27.37
C PHE A 150 12.05 2.21 28.57
N VAL A 151 12.82 1.95 29.61
CA VAL A 151 12.96 2.87 30.73
C VAL A 151 13.68 4.09 30.17
N SER A 152 12.96 5.18 29.93
CA SER A 152 13.60 6.47 29.72
C SER A 152 14.43 6.79 30.96
N PRO A 153 15.75 7.08 30.84
CA PRO A 153 16.44 7.74 31.92
C PRO A 153 15.76 9.11 32.08
N GLN A 154 15.26 9.38 33.28
CA GLN A 154 14.63 10.66 33.59
C GLN A 154 15.58 11.79 33.16
N LEU A 155 15.17 12.60 32.19
CA LEU A 155 15.68 13.96 32.08
C LEU A 155 15.26 14.65 33.37
N GLN A 156 16.20 14.76 34.31
CA GLN A 156 16.02 15.57 35.50
C GLN A 156 15.65 16.98 35.04
N ASP A 157 14.45 17.42 35.40
CA ASP A 157 14.03 18.81 35.27
C ASP A 157 14.99 19.67 36.09
N PHE A 158 16.03 20.20 35.44
CA PHE A 158 16.82 21.26 36.03
C PHE A 158 16.02 22.56 35.93
N PRO A 159 15.72 23.25 37.04
CA PRO A 159 15.09 24.54 36.98
C PRO A 159 15.97 25.52 36.18
N ILE A 160 15.32 26.31 35.33
CA ILE A 160 15.86 27.17 34.25
C ILE A 160 16.89 28.25 34.71
N TRP A 161 17.22 28.35 36.00
CA TRP A 161 18.05 29.44 36.54
C TRP A 161 19.56 29.19 36.68
N GLN A 162 20.10 28.06 36.21
CA GLN A 162 21.55 27.80 36.25
C GLN A 162 22.31 27.97 34.93
N ARG A 163 21.77 28.70 33.94
CA ARG A 163 22.47 28.97 32.65
C ARG A 163 23.26 30.28 32.58
N LEU A 164 23.67 30.85 33.70
CA LEU A 164 24.61 31.99 33.71
C LEU A 164 25.65 31.80 34.81
N GLN A 165 26.75 31.11 34.48
CA GLN A 165 28.14 31.39 34.87
C GLN A 165 29.01 30.13 34.69
N ALA A 166 29.62 30.01 33.50
CA ALA A 166 30.95 29.47 33.26
C ALA A 166 31.36 29.84 31.82
#